data_AF-X0VED0-F1
#
_entry.id   AF-X0VED0-F1
#
_cell.length_a   1.000
_cell.length_b   1.000
_cell.length_c   1.000
_cell.angle_alpha   90.00
_cell.angle_beta   90.00
_cell.angle_gamma   90.00
#
_symmetry.space_group_name_H-M   'P 1'
#
loop_
_entity.id
_entity.type
_entity.pdbx_description
1 polymer ?
#
loop_
_entity_poly.entity_id
_entity_poly.type
_entity_poly.pdbx_seq_one_letter_code
_entity_poly.pdbx_strand_id
1 'polypeptide(L)'
;VAHLFATKGVVAGFGELTPDNRRIITMEWIVEGVALISTSAFVATATAIRPDATVSSGVYAVAIGTLLVLATVSLFTGFKVAFLPFRLCPFIFGASAALIAWGAWL
;
A
#
# COMPACT_ATOMS: atom_id res chain seq x y z
N VAL A 1 7.81 1.70 0.50
CA VAL A 1 8.82 2.58 1.15
C VAL A 1 8.39 4.04 1.21
N ALA A 2 7.85 4.63 0.13
CA ALA A 2 7.37 6.03 0.12
C ALA A 2 6.42 6.37 1.29
N HIS A 3 5.57 5.42 1.70
CA HIS A 3 4.71 5.52 2.87
C HIS A 3 5.50 5.88 4.15
N LEU A 4 6.58 5.15 4.44
CA LEU A 4 7.37 5.33 5.65
C LEU A 4 8.15 6.66 5.67
N PHE A 5 8.64 7.12 4.52
CA PHE A 5 9.31 8.43 4.44
C PHE A 5 8.38 9.61 4.71
N ALA A 6 7.09 9.47 4.36
CA ALA A 6 6.10 10.52 4.58
C ALA A 6 5.63 10.63 6.04
N THR A 7 5.95 9.67 6.92
CA THR A 7 5.37 9.54 8.27
C THR A 7 5.38 10.84 9.07
N LYS A 8 6.53 11.53 9.14
CA LYS A 8 6.65 12.78 9.90
C LYS A 8 5.73 13.89 9.35
N GLY A 9 5.65 14.01 8.02
CA GLY A 9 4.78 15.00 7.35
C GLY A 9 3.30 14.68 7.51
N VAL A 10 2.95 13.40 7.43
CA VAL A 10 1.57 12.90 7.63
C VAL A 10 1.10 13.23 9.03
N VAL A 11 1.87 12.84 10.05
CA VAL A 11 1.50 13.01 11.46
C VAL A 11 1.44 14.50 11.84
N ALA A 12 2.31 15.34 11.27
CA ALA A 12 2.23 16.80 11.46
C ALA A 12 1.00 17.42 10.79
N GLY A 13 0.52 16.85 9.68
CA GLY A 13 -0.64 17.33 8.93
C GLY A 13 -1.99 17.20 9.65
N PHE A 14 -2.07 16.45 10.74
CA PHE A 14 -3.27 16.30 11.56
C PHE A 14 -3.51 17.44 12.57
N GLY A 15 -2.56 18.38 12.70
CA GLY A 15 -2.67 19.50 13.65
C GLY A 15 -2.40 19.10 15.11
N GLU A 16 -3.12 19.73 16.03
CA GLU A 16 -3.02 19.44 17.46
C GLU A 16 -3.66 18.09 17.80
N LEU A 17 -2.81 17.14 18.21
CA LEU A 17 -3.19 15.80 18.62
C LEU A 17 -2.75 15.59 20.06
N THR A 18 -3.57 14.87 20.84
CA THR A 18 -3.11 14.32 22.12
C THR A 18 -1.88 13.42 21.89
N PRO A 19 -0.98 13.26 22.88
CA PRO A 19 0.19 12.40 22.74
C PRO A 19 -0.15 10.98 22.28
N ASP A 20 -1.26 10.42 22.75
CA ASP A 20 -1.68 9.07 22.40
C ASP A 20 -2.24 8.97 20.99
N ASN A 21 -3.10 9.90 20.56
CA ASN A 21 -3.60 9.92 19.17
C ASN A 21 -2.45 10.08 18.16
N ARG A 22 -1.45 10.90 18.49
CA ARG A 22 -0.24 11.06 17.68
C ARG A 22 0.52 9.75 17.54
N ARG A 23 0.67 9.00 18.64
CA ARG A 23 1.35 7.70 18.64
C ARG A 23 0.57 6.64 17.85
N ILE A 24 -0.76 6.59 18.02
CA ILE A 24 -1.64 5.65 17.31
C ILE A 24 -1.55 5.89 15.80
N ILE A 25 -1.73 7.13 15.34
CA ILE A 25 -1.65 7.46 13.91
C ILE A 25 -0.26 7.14 13.35
N THR A 26 0.81 7.42 14.10
CA THR A 26 2.18 7.07 13.68
C THR A 26 2.36 5.55 13.56
N MET A 27 1.84 4.79 14.52
CA MET A 27 1.92 3.33 14.55
C MET A 27 1.17 2.71 13.36
N GLU A 28 -0.10 3.09 13.16
CA GLU A 28 -0.93 2.60 12.04
C GLU A 28 -0.28 2.91 10.69
N TRP A 29 0.28 4.11 10.54
CA TRP A 29 0.97 4.52 9.33
C TRP A 29 2.21 3.67 9.03
N ILE A 30 3.01 3.36 10.07
CA ILE A 30 4.17 2.49 9.93
C ILE A 30 3.75 1.07 9.59
N VAL A 31 2.72 0.54 10.26
CA VAL A 31 2.21 -0.81 10.03
C VAL A 31 1.72 -0.98 8.59
N GLU A 32 0.96 -0.01 8.07
CA GLU A 32 0.54 0.00 6.67
C GLU A 32 1.75 -0.03 5.72
N GLY A 33 2.77 0.79 5.99
CA GLY A 33 3.99 0.83 5.20
C GLY A 33 4.77 -0.49 5.20
N VAL A 34 4.85 -1.16 6.34
CA VAL A 34 5.49 -2.48 6.49
C VAL A 34 4.67 -3.56 5.76
N ALA A 35 3.35 -3.54 5.88
CA ALA A 35 2.47 -4.47 5.19
C ALA A 35 2.66 -4.39 3.67
N LEU A 36 2.70 -3.18 3.09
CA LEU A 36 2.92 -2.97 1.66
C LEU A 36 4.30 -3.45 1.18
N ILE A 37 5.35 -3.27 2.00
CA ILE A 37 6.67 -3.82 1.71
C ILE A 37 6.64 -5.35 1.73
N SER A 38 5.97 -5.94 2.72
CA SER A 38 5.80 -7.40 2.81
C SER A 38 5.04 -7.96 1.61
N THR A 39 3.94 -7.34 1.19
CA THR A 39 3.21 -7.72 -0.04
C THR A 39 4.12 -7.69 -1.25
N SER A 40 4.95 -6.65 -1.39
CA SER A 40 5.91 -6.55 -2.49
C SER A 40 6.97 -7.66 -2.44
N ALA A 41 7.47 -7.98 -1.24
CA ALA A 41 8.44 -9.06 -1.04
C ALA A 41 7.86 -10.42 -1.42
N PHE A 42 6.61 -10.72 -1.02
CA PHE A 42 5.94 -11.97 -1.42
C PHE A 42 5.85 -12.11 -2.94
N VAL A 43 5.43 -11.06 -3.64
CA VAL A 43 5.36 -11.06 -5.11
C VAL A 43 6.76 -11.28 -5.70
N ALA A 44 7.76 -10.51 -5.26
CA ALA A 44 9.13 -10.64 -5.75
C ALA A 44 9.71 -12.04 -5.53
N THR A 45 9.51 -12.63 -4.34
CA THR A 45 9.98 -13.97 -4.01
C THR A 45 9.28 -15.03 -4.87
N ALA A 46 7.96 -14.95 -5.04
CA ALA A 46 7.21 -15.89 -5.89
C ALA A 46 7.72 -15.85 -7.34
N THR A 47 7.96 -14.64 -7.88
CA THR A 47 8.51 -14.42 -9.22
C THR A 47 9.94 -14.94 -9.36
N ALA A 48 10.79 -14.73 -8.36
CA ALA A 48 12.19 -15.15 -8.41
C ALA A 48 12.37 -16.67 -8.33
N ILE A 49 11.49 -17.37 -7.60
CA ILE A 49 11.61 -18.82 -7.40
C ILE A 49 11.02 -19.57 -8.59
N ARG A 50 9.72 -19.40 -8.85
CA ARG A 50 8.95 -20.20 -9.81
C ARG A 50 7.76 -19.38 -10.35
N PRO A 51 7.96 -18.50 -11.33
CA PRO A 51 6.89 -17.63 -11.83
C PRO A 51 5.75 -18.42 -12.52
N ASP A 52 6.04 -19.60 -13.05
CA ASP A 52 5.12 -20.50 -13.76
C ASP A 52 4.25 -21.37 -12.82
N ALA A 53 4.53 -21.38 -11.52
CA ALA A 53 3.78 -22.20 -10.57
C ALA A 53 2.39 -21.62 -10.28
N THR A 54 1.39 -22.50 -10.14
CA THR A 54 0.02 -22.13 -9.73
C THR A 54 0.00 -21.36 -8.41
N VAL A 55 0.88 -21.69 -7.47
CA VAL A 55 1.02 -20.97 -6.20
C VAL A 55 1.44 -19.51 -6.44
N SER A 56 2.38 -19.26 -7.34
CA SER A 56 2.82 -17.89 -7.67
C SER A 56 1.69 -17.08 -8.30
N SER A 57 0.90 -17.69 -9.19
CA SER A 57 -0.34 -17.07 -9.71
C SER A 57 -1.33 -16.71 -8.60
N GLY A 58 -1.48 -17.59 -7.59
CA GLY A 58 -2.30 -17.30 -6.41
C GLY A 58 -1.76 -16.12 -5.59
N VAL A 59 -0.44 -16.05 -5.37
CA VAL A 59 0.21 -14.91 -4.69
C VAL A 59 -0.02 -13.61 -5.44
N TYR A 60 0.12 -13.61 -6.78
CA TYR A 60 -0.15 -12.43 -7.60
C TYR A 60 -1.61 -11.99 -7.50
N ALA A 61 -2.55 -12.93 -7.62
CA ALA A 61 -3.98 -12.64 -7.52
C ALA A 61 -4.36 -12.03 -6.16
N VAL A 62 -3.85 -12.58 -5.06
CA VAL A 62 -4.10 -12.05 -3.72
C VAL A 62 -3.48 -10.66 -3.54
N ALA A 63 -2.25 -10.44 -4.03
CA ALA A 63 -1.60 -9.14 -3.97
C ALA A 63 -2.35 -8.08 -4.77
N ILE A 64 -2.75 -8.40 -6.01
CA ILE A 64 -3.55 -7.53 -6.88
C ILE A 64 -4.90 -7.20 -6.23
N GLY A 65 -5.62 -8.21 -5.75
CA GLY A 65 -6.90 -8.02 -5.07
C GLY A 65 -6.77 -7.11 -3.86
N THR A 66 -5.74 -7.33 -3.03
CA THR A 66 -5.45 -6.49 -1.86
C THR A 66 -5.19 -5.04 -2.26
N LEU A 67 -4.33 -4.81 -3.26
CA LEU A 67 -4.02 -3.46 -3.74
C LEU A 67 -5.25 -2.76 -4.34
N LEU A 68 -6.12 -3.48 -5.05
CA LEU A 68 -7.36 -2.91 -5.58
C LEU A 68 -8.37 -2.56 -4.47
N VAL A 69 -8.48 -3.39 -3.44
CA VAL A 69 -9.31 -3.07 -2.26
C VAL A 69 -8.78 -1.83 -1.56
N LEU A 70 -7.47 -1.75 -1.31
CA LEU A 70 -6.85 -0.57 -0.72
C LEU A 70 -7.04 0.66 -1.60
N ALA A 71 -6.86 0.54 -2.92
CA ALA A 71 -7.09 1.63 -3.87
C ALA A 71 -8.53 2.15 -3.79
N THR A 72 -9.49 1.24 -3.73
CA THR A 72 -10.93 1.57 -3.64
C THR A 72 -11.22 2.27 -2.32
N VAL A 73 -10.75 1.74 -1.20
CA VAL A 73 -10.92 2.38 0.11
C VAL A 73 -10.29 3.77 0.12
N SER A 74 -9.05 3.91 -0.35
CA SER A 74 -8.36 5.20 -0.43
C SER A 74 -9.02 6.20 -1.38
N LEU A 75 -9.67 5.73 -2.46
CA LEU A 75 -10.45 6.58 -3.35
C LEU A 75 -11.62 7.24 -2.60
N PHE A 76 -12.30 6.51 -1.72
CA PHE A 76 -13.46 7.01 -0.99
C PHE A 76 -13.10 7.76 0.31
N THR A 77 -11.94 7.48 0.91
CA THR A 77 -11.51 8.09 2.17
C THR A 77 -10.44 9.18 1.98
N GLY A 78 -9.42 8.93 1.17
CA GLY A 78 -8.24 9.79 1.02
C GLY A 78 -8.49 11.10 0.27
N PHE A 79 -9.43 11.12 -0.69
CA PHE A 79 -9.79 12.36 -1.41
C PHE A 79 -10.45 13.42 -0.54
N LYS A 80 -10.98 13.03 0.63
CA LYS A 80 -11.56 13.94 1.61
C LYS A 80 -10.49 14.62 2.48
N VAL A 81 -9.22 14.23 2.36
CA VAL A 81 -8.10 14.76 3.14
C VAL A 81 -7.34 15.80 2.29
N ALA A 82 -6.91 16.90 2.93
CA ALA A 82 -6.15 17.97 2.26
C ALA A 82 -4.70 17.57 1.94
N PHE A 83 -4.19 16.53 2.60
CA PHE A 83 -2.82 16.08 2.49
C PHE A 83 -2.60 15.21 1.24
N LEU A 84 -1.74 15.69 0.34
CA LEU A 84 -1.55 15.14 -1.01
C LEU A 84 -1.20 13.63 -1.05
N PRO A 85 -0.33 13.07 -0.19
CA PRO A 85 -0.04 11.63 -0.18
C PRO A 85 -1.27 10.73 -0.09
N PHE A 86 -2.29 11.09 0.70
CA PHE A 86 -3.54 10.31 0.77
C PHE A 86 -4.32 10.29 -0.55
N ARG A 87 -4.22 11.36 -1.35
CA ARG A 87 -4.86 11.43 -2.68
C ARG A 87 -4.12 10.63 -3.73
N LEU A 88 -2.82 10.37 -3.52
CA LEU A 88 -1.98 9.60 -4.43
C LEU A 88 -2.10 8.08 -4.20
N CYS A 89 -2.39 7.64 -2.98
CA CYS A 89 -2.62 6.23 -2.62
C CYS A 89 -3.45 5.44 -3.64
N PRO A 90 -4.66 5.87 -4.07
CA PRO A 90 -5.47 5.09 -5.01
C PRO A 90 -4.78 4.87 -6.36
N PHE A 91 -4.02 5.85 -6.85
CA PHE A 91 -3.27 5.72 -8.10
C PHE A 91 -2.04 4.83 -7.92
N ILE A 92 -1.31 4.96 -6.81
CA ILE A 92 -0.13 4.16 -6.52
C ILE A 92 -0.50 2.68 -6.39
N PHE A 93 -1.56 2.37 -5.63
CA PHE A 93 -2.05 1.01 -5.45
C PHE A 93 -2.59 0.44 -6.76
N GLY A 94 -3.39 1.22 -7.50
CA GLY A 94 -3.92 0.79 -8.80
C GLY A 94 -2.82 0.53 -9.83
N ALA A 95 -1.83 1.42 -9.94
CA ALA A 95 -0.69 1.24 -10.84
C ALA A 95 0.16 0.01 -10.44
N SER A 96 0.39 -0.19 -9.14
CA SER A 96 1.12 -1.37 -8.66
C SER A 96 0.39 -2.67 -8.99
N ALA A 97 -0.94 -2.70 -8.80
CA ALA A 97 -1.77 -3.84 -9.17
C ALA A 97 -1.72 -4.11 -10.69
N ALA A 98 -1.81 -3.07 -11.51
CA ALA A 98 -1.71 -3.19 -12.96
C ALA A 98 -0.33 -3.72 -13.41
N LEU A 99 0.75 -3.26 -12.79
CA LEU A 99 2.11 -3.73 -13.08
C LEU A 99 2.30 -5.21 -12.72
N ILE A 100 1.75 -5.65 -11.58
CA ILE A 100 1.80 -7.07 -11.19
C ILE A 100 0.97 -7.90 -12.17
N ALA A 101 -0.24 -7.45 -12.53
CA ALA A 101 -1.10 -8.14 -13.47
C ALA A 101 -0.45 -8.25 -14.86
N TRP A 102 0.20 -7.18 -15.31
CA TRP A 102 0.97 -7.17 -16.54
C TRP A 102 2.08 -8.20 -16.49
N GLY A 103 2.98 -8.13 -15.49
CA GLY A 103 4.09 -9.08 -15.39
C GLY A 103 3.68 -10.55 -15.15
N ALA A 104 2.48 -10.80 -14.63
CA ALA A 104 1.99 -12.15 -14.35
C ALA A 104 1.30 -12.82 -15.56
N TRP A 105 0.61 -12.07 -16.41
CA TRP A 105 -0.27 -12.64 -17.45
C TRP A 105 -0.21 -11.96 -18.82
N LEU A 106 0.58 -10.90 -19.01
CA LEU A 106 0.82 -10.24 -20.30
C LEU A 106 2.30 -10.31 -20.69
#